data_AF-A0A0A0KZX7-F1
#
_entry.id   AF-A0A0A0KZX7-F1
#
_cell.length_a   1.000
_cell.length_b   1.000
_cell.length_c   1.000
_cell.angle_alpha   90.00
_cell.angle_beta   90.00
_cell.angle_gamma   90.00
#
_symmetry.space_group_name_H-M   'P 1'
#
loop_
_entity.id
_entity.type
_entity.pdbx_description
1 polymer ?
#
loop_
_entity_poly.entity_id
_entity_poly.type
_entity_poly.pdbx_seq_one_letter_code
_entity_poly.pdbx_strand_id
1 'polypeptide(L)'
;MDDVGVCLDEEIVDEHTFIDIANPSPAEEDDYVDTLLVKETSFGFRKDKSLMFGNWMKCARLDAIAWILKTRNVFGFGCQTAYLSMIYFDRFLSRRAITNEKLWAIRLLAVACLSLASKMEELKVPALSEFPVDDFNFESKVIQRMELLVLNTLEWKMGSTTPFSFIPYFISKLSIESPPSNKVSQIVELIWVMIRETSTQNHRPSVVAAATAILATMDDRLTRKALQLKMKSISQCRYLEVEEVISCYNLMQELRLEKCREEADCLKSPDLSPTQMKSMDCSENSSVTSSLASKRKRLNFSNLDEKCGVAEAKRPR
;
A
#
# COMPACT_ATOMS: atom_id res chain seq x y z
N MET A 1 -13.66 -10.90 20.99
CA MET A 1 -13.25 -11.81 19.90
C MET A 1 -14.27 -11.57 18.83
N ASP A 2 -14.08 -10.48 18.08
CA ASP A 2 -14.95 -10.14 16.98
C ASP A 2 -14.12 -10.30 15.72
N ASP A 3 -14.55 -11.28 14.93
CA ASP A 3 -14.00 -11.74 13.68
C ASP A 3 -14.37 -10.72 12.60
N VAL A 4 -13.38 -10.00 12.07
CA VAL A 4 -13.56 -9.12 10.91
C VAL A 4 -12.90 -9.80 9.72
N GLY A 5 -13.60 -10.80 9.18
CA GLY A 5 -13.34 -11.32 7.85
C GLY A 5 -13.64 -10.23 6.84
N VAL A 6 -12.59 -9.56 6.36
CA VAL A 6 -12.68 -8.65 5.22
C VAL A 6 -12.60 -9.49 3.95
N CYS A 7 -13.75 -9.92 3.42
CA CYS A 7 -13.84 -10.29 2.02
C CYS A 7 -13.59 -9.02 1.19
N LEU A 8 -12.43 -8.95 0.55
CA LEU A 8 -12.17 -7.97 -0.48
C LEU A 8 -12.81 -8.49 -1.77
N ASP A 9 -13.97 -7.94 -2.12
CA ASP A 9 -14.63 -8.17 -3.41
C ASP A 9 -13.67 -7.83 -4.56
N GLU A 10 -13.73 -8.65 -5.61
CA GLU A 10 -12.91 -8.57 -6.82
C GLU A 10 -12.90 -7.16 -7.43
N GLU A 11 -11.70 -6.56 -7.52
CA GLU A 11 -11.49 -5.21 -8.04
C GLU A 11 -11.65 -5.17 -9.57
N ILE A 12 -12.60 -4.38 -10.07
CA ILE A 12 -12.61 -3.92 -11.46
C ILE A 12 -11.58 -2.79 -11.57
N VAL A 13 -10.39 -3.11 -12.07
CA VAL A 13 -9.35 -2.14 -12.39
C VAL A 13 -9.81 -1.33 -13.60
N ASP A 14 -9.99 -0.03 -13.46
CA ASP A 14 -10.23 0.87 -14.60
C ASP A 14 -8.95 0.95 -15.46
N GLU A 15 -8.87 0.09 -16.47
CA GLU A 15 -7.74 -0.10 -17.39
C GLU A 15 -7.43 1.16 -18.24
N HIS A 16 -8.37 2.11 -18.34
CA HIS A 16 -8.30 3.18 -19.33
C HIS A 16 -7.42 4.39 -18.95
N THR A 17 -6.91 4.46 -17.71
CA THR A 17 -6.01 5.56 -17.32
C THR A 17 -4.53 5.20 -17.48
N PHE A 18 -4.21 3.96 -17.86
CA PHE A 18 -2.85 3.44 -17.75
C PHE A 18 -1.96 3.69 -18.98
N ILE A 19 -2.53 4.05 -20.14
CA ILE A 19 -1.84 3.95 -21.41
C ILE A 19 -2.23 5.09 -22.35
N ASP A 20 -1.68 6.28 -22.13
CA ASP A 20 -1.48 7.23 -23.23
C ASP A 20 -0.11 6.91 -23.86
N ILE A 21 -0.02 5.80 -24.59
CA ILE A 21 1.17 5.49 -25.40
C ILE A 21 1.12 6.42 -26.61
N ALA A 22 1.62 7.64 -26.43
CA ALA A 22 2.34 8.27 -27.52
C ALA A 22 3.55 7.37 -27.78
N ASN A 23 3.53 6.55 -28.84
CA ASN A 23 4.64 5.65 -29.22
C ASN A 23 5.93 6.46 -29.37
N PRO A 24 6.83 6.49 -28.36
CA PRO A 24 8.12 7.11 -28.50
C PRO A 24 8.97 6.18 -29.36
N SER A 25 10.02 6.71 -29.99
CA SER A 25 10.99 5.82 -30.62
C SER A 25 11.66 4.94 -29.53
N PRO A 26 12.09 3.70 -29.85
CA PRO A 26 12.71 2.81 -28.85
C PRO A 26 13.92 3.41 -28.12
N ALA A 27 14.64 4.34 -28.77
CA ALA A 27 15.77 5.05 -28.17
C ALA A 27 15.33 6.11 -27.14
N GLU A 28 14.17 6.74 -27.34
CA GLU A 28 13.58 7.69 -26.39
C GLU A 28 13.02 6.96 -25.15
N GLU A 29 12.50 5.73 -25.33
CA GLU A 29 12.07 4.88 -24.21
C GLU A 29 13.25 4.46 -23.31
N ASP A 30 14.38 4.07 -23.89
CA ASP A 30 15.56 3.62 -23.16
C ASP A 30 16.18 4.79 -22.33
N ASP A 31 16.30 5.99 -22.91
CA ASP A 31 16.82 7.18 -22.22
C ASP A 31 15.89 7.67 -21.08
N TYR A 32 14.58 7.60 -21.31
CA TYR A 32 13.59 7.89 -20.27
C TYR A 32 13.70 6.92 -19.08
N VAL A 33 13.84 5.62 -19.35
CA VAL A 33 13.98 4.62 -18.28
C VAL A 33 15.30 4.76 -17.55
N ASP A 34 16.40 5.06 -18.24
CA ASP A 34 17.67 5.36 -17.59
C ASP A 34 17.55 6.58 -16.66
N THR A 35 16.81 7.62 -17.08
CA THR A 35 16.50 8.78 -16.22
C THR A 35 15.71 8.36 -14.98
N LEU A 36 14.70 7.49 -15.12
CA LEU A 36 13.94 6.95 -13.99
C LEU A 36 14.80 6.09 -13.06
N LEU A 37 15.74 5.29 -13.60
CA LEU A 37 16.66 4.48 -12.81
C LEU A 37 17.65 5.34 -12.02
N VAL A 38 18.20 6.39 -12.64
CA VAL A 38 19.04 7.38 -11.94
C VAL A 38 18.24 8.06 -10.83
N LYS A 39 17.02 8.52 -11.14
CA LYS A 39 16.12 9.12 -10.15
C LYS A 39 15.85 8.17 -9.00
N GLU A 40 15.56 6.91 -9.25
CA GLU A 40 15.32 5.90 -8.22
C GLU A 40 16.50 5.77 -7.23
N THR A 41 17.75 5.83 -7.72
CA THR A 41 18.93 5.77 -6.83
C THR A 41 19.07 7.00 -5.92
N SER A 42 18.61 8.18 -6.38
CA SER A 42 18.74 9.44 -5.64
C SER A 42 17.82 9.54 -4.41
N PHE A 43 16.71 8.80 -4.38
CA PHE A 43 15.76 8.81 -3.26
C PHE A 43 16.12 7.85 -2.13
N GLY A 44 17.31 7.25 -2.19
CA GLY A 44 17.93 6.54 -1.07
C GLY A 44 17.20 5.26 -0.73
N PHE A 45 17.28 4.28 -1.62
CA PHE A 45 16.92 2.91 -1.32
C PHE A 45 17.92 2.36 -0.29
N ARG A 46 17.53 2.27 0.97
CA ARG A 46 18.35 1.61 1.99
C ARG A 46 17.91 0.15 2.04
N LYS A 47 18.83 -0.77 1.75
CA LYS A 47 18.76 -2.16 2.23
C LYS A 47 18.94 -2.14 3.76
N ASP A 48 18.06 -1.45 4.46
CA ASP A 48 18.14 -1.42 5.91
C ASP A 48 17.72 -2.79 6.39
N LYS A 49 18.70 -3.53 6.93
CA LYS A 49 18.47 -4.87 7.44
C LYS A 49 17.58 -4.71 8.66
N SER A 50 16.32 -5.07 8.50
CA SER A 50 15.38 -5.23 9.60
C SER A 50 14.90 -3.92 10.24
N LEU A 51 14.02 -3.21 9.54
CA LEU A 51 12.80 -2.76 10.22
C LEU A 51 11.98 -4.01 10.52
N MET A 52 12.39 -4.76 11.54
CA MET A 52 11.51 -5.67 12.28
C MET A 52 10.44 -4.78 12.93
N PHE A 53 9.48 -4.37 12.12
CA PHE A 53 8.21 -3.90 12.61
C PHE A 53 7.65 -5.04 13.44
N GLY A 54 7.49 -4.84 14.75
CA GLY A 54 6.80 -5.82 15.60
C GLY A 54 5.42 -6.14 15.02
N ASN A 55 4.83 -7.29 15.37
CA ASN A 55 3.57 -7.77 14.77
C ASN A 55 2.50 -6.67 14.64
N TRP A 56 2.39 -5.82 15.66
CA TRP A 56 1.57 -4.61 15.65
C TRP A 56 1.74 -3.74 14.39
N MET A 57 2.98 -3.39 14.05
CA MET A 57 3.27 -2.52 12.92
C MET A 57 3.02 -3.21 11.58
N LYS A 58 3.17 -4.55 11.50
CA LYS A 58 2.73 -5.31 10.31
C LYS A 58 1.21 -5.17 10.13
N CYS A 59 0.43 -5.39 11.19
CA CYS A 59 -1.03 -5.22 11.16
C CYS A 59 -1.44 -3.78 10.80
N ALA A 60 -0.89 -2.79 11.50
CA ALA A 60 -1.20 -1.38 11.27
C ALA A 60 -0.86 -0.93 9.83
N ARG A 61 0.19 -1.49 9.23
CA ARG A 61 0.55 -1.26 7.83
C ARG A 61 -0.42 -1.93 6.86
N LEU A 62 -0.87 -3.16 7.14
CA LEU A 62 -1.89 -3.84 6.34
C LEU A 62 -3.23 -3.08 6.39
N ASP A 63 -3.61 -2.55 7.56
CA ASP A 63 -4.79 -1.71 7.72
C ASP A 63 -4.68 -0.40 6.91
N ALA A 64 -3.49 0.21 6.88
CA ALA A 64 -3.23 1.38 6.06
C ALA A 64 -3.34 1.06 4.56
N ILE A 65 -2.78 -0.06 4.10
CA ILE A 65 -2.89 -0.51 2.69
C ILE A 65 -4.36 -0.72 2.31
N ALA A 66 -5.12 -1.46 3.14
CA ALA A 66 -6.52 -1.74 2.88
C ALA A 66 -7.34 -0.44 2.77
N TRP A 67 -7.12 0.50 3.69
CA TRP A 67 -7.80 1.79 3.65
C TRP A 67 -7.39 2.65 2.44
N ILE A 68 -6.10 2.69 2.11
CA ILE A 68 -5.58 3.44 0.95
C ILE A 68 -6.21 2.91 -0.34
N LEU A 69 -6.26 1.59 -0.54
CA LEU A 69 -6.85 0.97 -1.73
C LEU A 69 -8.35 1.26 -1.83
N LYS A 70 -9.09 1.09 -0.73
CA LYS A 70 -10.51 1.45 -0.66
C LYS A 70 -10.73 2.92 -1.04
N THR A 71 -9.96 3.83 -0.45
CA THR A 71 -10.12 5.28 -0.65
C THR A 71 -9.69 5.71 -2.05
N ARG A 72 -8.63 5.11 -2.58
CA ARG A 72 -8.21 5.25 -3.98
C ARG A 72 -9.37 4.91 -4.91
N ASN A 73 -10.05 3.79 -4.69
CA ASN A 73 -11.18 3.36 -5.51
C ASN A 73 -12.37 4.34 -5.41
N VAL A 74 -12.64 4.88 -4.22
CA VAL A 74 -13.69 5.92 -4.02
C VAL A 74 -13.39 7.20 -4.80
N PHE A 75 -12.12 7.65 -4.83
CA PHE A 75 -11.73 8.86 -5.56
C PHE A 75 -11.37 8.64 -7.03
N GLY A 76 -11.26 7.39 -7.48
CA GLY A 76 -10.79 7.06 -8.83
C GLY A 76 -9.31 7.38 -9.07
N PHE A 77 -8.48 7.36 -8.03
CA PHE A 77 -7.04 7.61 -8.16
C PHE A 77 -6.31 6.48 -8.89
N GLY A 78 -5.18 6.78 -9.52
CA GLY A 78 -4.30 5.78 -10.14
C GLY A 78 -3.63 4.84 -9.13
N CYS A 79 -3.20 3.64 -9.58
CA CYS A 79 -2.42 2.72 -8.74
C CYS A 79 -1.09 3.34 -8.31
N GLN A 80 -0.50 4.17 -9.17
CA GLN A 80 0.72 4.93 -8.90
C GLN A 80 0.57 5.81 -7.65
N THR A 81 -0.55 6.51 -7.51
CA THR A 81 -0.88 7.36 -6.36
C THR A 81 -0.96 6.56 -5.06
N ALA A 82 -1.66 5.43 -5.07
CA ALA A 82 -1.75 4.56 -3.90
C ALA A 82 -0.38 3.99 -3.51
N TYR A 83 0.43 3.55 -4.48
CA TYR A 83 1.78 3.03 -4.20
C TYR A 83 2.71 4.12 -3.67
N LEU A 84 2.67 5.31 -4.25
CA LEU A 84 3.45 6.46 -3.81
C LEU A 84 3.08 6.87 -2.37
N SER A 85 1.79 6.80 -2.02
CA SER A 85 1.35 7.03 -0.65
C SER A 85 1.98 6.03 0.34
N MET A 86 2.12 4.76 -0.05
CA MET A 86 2.78 3.74 0.76
C MET A 86 4.30 3.94 0.84
N ILE A 87 4.96 4.46 -0.20
CA ILE A 87 6.36 4.89 -0.13
C ILE A 87 6.51 5.97 0.95
N TYR A 88 5.63 6.97 0.97
CA TYR A 88 5.68 8.04 1.98
C TYR A 88 5.41 7.50 3.38
N PHE A 89 4.43 6.62 3.51
CA PHE A 89 4.07 5.97 4.76
C PHE A 89 5.24 5.17 5.35
N ASP A 90 5.82 4.26 4.57
CA ASP A 90 6.95 3.43 5.01
C ASP A 90 8.19 4.28 5.32
N ARG A 91 8.51 5.27 4.48
CA ARG A 91 9.64 6.20 4.72
C ARG A 91 9.42 7.04 5.97
N PHE A 92 8.20 7.49 6.24
CA PHE A 92 7.88 8.20 7.46
C PHE A 92 8.14 7.32 8.68
N LEU A 93 7.59 6.10 8.71
CA LEU A 93 7.74 5.17 9.83
C LEU A 93 9.19 4.72 10.05
N SER A 94 10.00 4.65 9.00
CA SER A 94 11.44 4.36 9.13
C SER A 94 12.23 5.47 9.83
N ARG A 95 11.73 6.72 9.79
CA ARG A 95 12.40 7.89 10.38
C ARG A 95 11.77 8.33 11.70
N ARG A 96 10.49 8.00 11.91
CA ARG A 96 9.73 8.35 13.12
C ARG A 96 8.93 7.16 13.61
N ALA A 97 9.26 6.71 14.82
CA ALA A 97 8.47 5.72 15.51
C ALA A 97 7.15 6.33 16.02
N ILE A 98 6.03 5.64 15.75
CA ILE A 98 4.75 5.92 16.39
C ILE A 98 4.64 4.97 17.59
N THR A 99 4.72 5.54 18.80
CA THR A 99 4.65 4.77 20.04
C THR A 99 3.19 4.54 20.47
N ASN A 100 2.99 3.49 21.29
CA ASN A 100 1.74 3.22 22.02
C ASN A 100 0.54 2.81 21.16
N GLU A 101 0.77 2.08 20.07
CA GLU A 101 -0.30 1.40 19.32
C GLU A 101 -1.48 2.31 18.90
N LYS A 102 -1.17 3.56 18.58
CA LYS A 102 -2.18 4.57 18.27
C LYS A 102 -2.72 4.38 16.84
N LEU A 103 -3.74 3.53 16.67
CA LEU A 103 -4.42 3.31 15.38
C LEU A 103 -4.83 4.62 14.70
N TRP A 104 -5.34 5.58 15.47
CA TRP A 104 -5.71 6.90 14.93
C TRP A 104 -4.52 7.63 14.29
N ALA A 105 -3.32 7.48 14.84
CA ALA A 105 -2.13 8.15 14.31
C ALA A 105 -1.66 7.49 13.02
N ILE A 106 -1.77 6.16 12.93
CA ILE A 106 -1.52 5.40 11.71
C ILE A 106 -2.52 5.79 10.62
N ARG A 107 -3.81 5.89 10.96
CA ARG A 107 -4.83 6.31 10.00
C ARG A 107 -4.61 7.74 9.54
N LEU A 108 -4.32 8.67 10.46
CA LEU A 108 -3.99 10.06 10.12
C LEU A 108 -2.76 10.15 9.20
N LEU A 109 -1.73 9.33 9.46
CA LEU A 109 -0.56 9.22 8.59
C LEU A 109 -0.96 8.72 7.19
N ALA A 110 -1.75 7.65 7.10
CA ALA A 110 -2.22 7.12 5.81
C ALA A 110 -3.02 8.15 5.01
N VAL A 111 -3.94 8.89 5.67
CA VAL A 111 -4.71 9.98 5.06
C VAL A 111 -3.80 11.07 4.53
N ALA A 112 -2.84 11.54 5.32
CA ALA A 112 -1.89 12.57 4.91
C ALA A 112 -0.98 12.10 3.76
N CYS A 113 -0.50 10.86 3.81
CA CYS A 113 0.32 10.28 2.74
C CYS A 113 -0.46 10.16 1.43
N LEU A 114 -1.72 9.72 1.47
CA LEU A 114 -2.57 9.61 0.27
C LEU A 114 -2.90 11.00 -0.30
N SER A 115 -3.18 11.98 0.56
CA SER A 115 -3.42 13.36 0.11
C SER A 115 -2.18 14.00 -0.52
N LEU A 116 -1.00 13.75 0.04
CA LEU A 116 0.25 14.19 -0.57
C LEU A 116 0.53 13.48 -1.89
N ALA A 117 0.31 12.17 -1.98
CA ALA A 117 0.51 11.42 -3.20
C ALA A 117 -0.45 11.89 -4.31
N SER A 118 -1.72 12.16 -3.99
CA SER A 118 -2.66 12.67 -5.00
C SER A 118 -2.25 14.06 -5.50
N LYS A 119 -1.70 14.93 -4.65
CA LYS A 119 -1.11 16.21 -5.09
C LYS A 119 0.09 16.07 -6.03
N MET A 120 0.78 14.94 -5.99
CA MET A 120 1.95 14.69 -6.83
C MET A 120 1.59 14.04 -8.16
N GLU A 121 0.52 13.23 -8.20
CA GLU A 121 0.22 12.34 -9.32
C GLU A 121 -1.12 12.64 -10.02
N GLU A 122 -2.10 13.20 -9.32
CA GLU A 122 -3.46 13.36 -9.83
C GLU A 122 -3.73 14.75 -10.38
N LEU A 123 -4.47 14.83 -11.48
CA LEU A 123 -4.90 16.11 -12.07
C LEU A 123 -5.96 16.81 -11.20
N LYS A 124 -6.79 16.02 -10.50
CA LYS A 124 -7.87 16.51 -9.65
C LYS A 124 -7.64 15.99 -8.23
N VAL A 125 -7.32 16.91 -7.33
CA VAL A 125 -7.06 16.61 -5.93
C VAL A 125 -8.28 17.02 -5.09
N PRO A 126 -8.92 16.10 -4.37
CA PRO A 126 -10.00 16.42 -3.43
C PRO A 126 -9.53 17.34 -2.30
N ALA A 127 -10.45 18.12 -1.74
CA ALA A 127 -10.18 18.88 -0.52
C ALA A 127 -9.95 17.94 0.67
N LEU A 128 -9.16 18.40 1.66
CA LEU A 128 -8.85 17.59 2.85
C LEU A 128 -10.10 17.19 3.65
N SER A 129 -11.19 17.95 3.56
CA SER A 129 -12.47 17.63 4.19
C SER A 129 -13.21 16.46 3.54
N GLU A 130 -12.83 16.07 2.32
CA GLU A 130 -13.48 15.00 1.56
C GLU A 130 -12.85 13.63 1.84
N PHE A 131 -11.64 13.59 2.42
CA PHE A 131 -10.95 12.33 2.73
C PHE A 131 -11.75 11.54 3.79
N PRO A 132 -12.12 10.27 3.51
CA PRO A 132 -12.86 9.46 4.47
C PRO A 132 -11.95 9.10 5.65
N VAL A 133 -12.44 9.31 6.86
CA VAL A 133 -11.67 9.07 8.09
C VAL A 133 -12.18 7.85 8.87
N ASP A 134 -13.13 7.10 8.30
CA ASP A 134 -13.83 5.95 8.87
C ASP A 134 -14.28 6.23 10.33
N ASP A 135 -13.79 5.45 11.29
CA ASP A 135 -14.15 5.55 12.72
C ASP A 135 -13.52 6.76 13.43
N PHE A 136 -12.65 7.51 12.75
CA PHE A 136 -11.99 8.69 13.30
C PHE A 136 -12.63 9.96 12.78
N ASN A 137 -12.40 11.08 13.47
CA ASN A 137 -12.85 12.39 13.03
C ASN A 137 -11.65 13.34 13.01
N PHE A 138 -11.06 13.55 11.83
CA PHE A 138 -9.94 14.47 11.65
C PHE A 138 -10.41 15.73 10.94
N GLU A 139 -10.24 16.88 11.59
CA GLU A 139 -10.42 18.16 10.92
C GLU A 139 -9.34 18.34 9.84
N SER A 140 -9.67 19.05 8.76
CA SER A 140 -8.72 19.35 7.68
C SER A 140 -7.42 19.99 8.19
N LYS A 141 -7.47 20.80 9.26
CA LYS A 141 -6.28 21.39 9.90
C LYS A 141 -5.36 20.36 10.53
N VAL A 142 -5.92 19.27 11.06
CA VAL A 142 -5.14 18.15 11.64
C VAL A 142 -4.45 17.37 10.52
N ILE A 143 -5.19 17.09 9.43
CA ILE A 143 -4.62 16.44 8.25
C ILE A 143 -3.49 17.30 7.66
N GLN A 144 -3.71 18.60 7.48
CA GLN A 144 -2.70 19.54 6.97
C GLN A 144 -1.43 19.57 7.84
N ARG A 145 -1.56 19.57 9.16
CA ARG A 145 -0.40 19.49 10.06
C ARG A 145 0.36 18.18 9.88
N MET A 146 -0.36 17.08 9.67
CA MET A 146 0.26 15.79 9.39
C MET A 146 0.96 15.80 8.02
N GLU A 147 0.38 16.40 6.99
CA GLU A 147 1.04 16.56 5.69
C GLU A 147 2.37 17.31 5.82
N LEU A 148 2.38 18.44 6.54
CA LEU A 148 3.61 19.19 6.81
C LEU A 148 4.63 18.36 7.58
N LEU A 149 4.19 17.55 8.54
CA LEU A 149 5.08 16.65 9.28
C LEU A 149 5.68 15.57 8.38
N VAL A 150 4.90 15.00 7.46
CA VAL A 150 5.39 14.04 6.45
C VAL A 150 6.40 14.72 5.52
N LEU A 151 6.05 15.86 4.92
CA LEU A 151 6.93 16.64 4.04
C LEU A 151 8.28 16.94 4.71
N ASN A 152 8.26 17.46 5.92
CA ASN A 152 9.48 17.77 6.66
C ASN A 152 10.28 16.51 7.03
N THR A 153 9.60 15.43 7.43
CA THR A 153 10.26 14.15 7.75
C THR A 153 10.93 13.53 6.53
N LEU A 154 10.35 13.71 5.34
CA LEU A 154 10.89 13.24 4.08
C LEU A 154 11.82 14.26 3.39
N GLU A 155 12.14 15.38 4.05
CA GLU A 155 12.95 16.47 3.50
C GLU A 155 12.42 16.97 2.14
N TRP A 156 11.09 16.98 1.96
CA TRP A 156 10.42 17.37 0.72
C TRP A 156 10.80 16.51 -0.50
N LYS A 157 11.46 15.37 -0.29
CA LYS A 157 11.82 14.40 -1.33
C LYS A 157 10.60 13.53 -1.68
N MET A 158 9.63 14.16 -2.34
CA MET A 158 8.34 13.56 -2.71
C MET A 158 8.35 12.87 -4.07
N GLY A 159 9.24 13.24 -4.99
CA GLY A 159 9.30 12.67 -6.34
C GLY A 159 9.89 11.25 -6.41
N SER A 160 9.41 10.30 -5.60
CA SER A 160 9.85 8.89 -5.66
C SER A 160 9.28 8.23 -6.92
N THR A 161 10.04 7.33 -7.54
CA THR A 161 9.55 6.51 -8.65
C THR A 161 8.73 5.33 -8.12
N THR A 162 7.78 4.84 -8.93
CA THR A 162 6.96 3.67 -8.58
C THR A 162 7.18 2.55 -9.60
N PRO A 163 6.89 1.27 -9.27
CA PRO A 163 7.01 0.18 -10.22
C PRO A 163 6.20 0.45 -11.49
N PHE A 164 5.01 1.06 -11.35
CA PHE A 164 4.09 1.38 -12.45
C PHE A 164 4.75 2.23 -13.54
N SER A 165 5.65 3.15 -13.16
CA SER A 165 6.37 4.00 -14.11
C SER A 165 7.34 3.23 -15.02
N PHE A 166 7.73 2.01 -14.64
CA PHE A 166 8.61 1.13 -15.41
C PHE A 166 7.86 0.01 -16.15
N ILE A 167 6.59 -0.25 -15.82
CA ILE A 167 5.82 -1.36 -16.38
C ILE A 167 5.68 -1.28 -17.91
N PRO A 168 5.34 -0.13 -18.53
CA PRO A 168 5.22 -0.06 -19.99
C PRO A 168 6.50 -0.50 -20.71
N TYR A 169 7.65 -0.08 -20.21
CA TYR A 169 8.95 -0.47 -20.73
C TYR A 169 9.21 -1.98 -20.61
N PHE A 170 9.01 -2.56 -19.43
CA PHE A 170 9.28 -3.98 -19.26
C PHE A 170 8.31 -4.84 -20.07
N ILE A 171 7.03 -4.44 -20.16
CA ILE A 171 6.07 -5.11 -21.05
C ILE A 171 6.52 -5.00 -22.51
N SER A 172 6.91 -3.81 -23.00
CA SER A 172 7.31 -3.64 -24.41
C SER A 172 8.53 -4.49 -24.78
N LYS A 173 9.51 -4.62 -23.87
CA LYS A 173 10.70 -5.45 -24.08
C LYS A 173 10.45 -6.95 -23.92
N LEU A 174 9.42 -7.36 -23.16
CA LEU A 174 9.10 -8.77 -22.87
C LEU A 174 8.05 -9.35 -23.81
N SER A 175 7.07 -8.55 -24.20
CA SER A 175 5.93 -8.91 -25.05
C SER A 175 6.23 -8.59 -26.50
N ILE A 176 6.80 -9.56 -27.21
CA ILE A 176 7.12 -9.45 -28.66
C ILE A 176 5.84 -9.45 -29.52
N GLU A 177 4.72 -9.98 -29.01
CA GLU A 177 3.46 -10.13 -29.76
C GLU A 177 2.27 -9.73 -28.88
N SER A 178 1.86 -8.45 -28.95
CA SER A 178 0.68 -7.81 -28.33
C SER A 178 0.41 -8.10 -26.83
N PRO A 179 0.39 -7.11 -25.93
CA PRO A 179 -0.04 -7.36 -24.56
C PRO A 179 -1.52 -7.78 -24.57
N PRO A 180 -1.87 -9.01 -24.14
CA PRO A 180 -3.26 -9.30 -23.85
C PRO A 180 -3.65 -8.42 -22.64
N SER A 181 -4.81 -7.76 -22.70
CA SER A 181 -5.29 -6.82 -21.67
C SER A 181 -5.18 -7.40 -20.25
N ASN A 182 -5.31 -8.72 -20.11
CA ASN A 182 -5.19 -9.44 -18.84
C ASN A 182 -3.82 -9.36 -18.14
N LYS A 183 -2.71 -9.02 -18.83
CA LYS A 183 -1.37 -9.02 -18.21
C LYS A 183 -1.13 -7.81 -17.33
N VAL A 184 -1.69 -6.65 -17.66
CA VAL A 184 -1.52 -5.42 -16.85
C VAL A 184 -2.21 -5.60 -15.50
N SER A 185 -3.45 -6.09 -15.49
CA SER A 185 -4.20 -6.37 -14.27
C SER A 185 -3.47 -7.39 -13.38
N GLN A 186 -2.90 -8.45 -13.97
CA GLN A 186 -2.07 -9.42 -13.24
C GLN A 186 -0.81 -8.78 -12.64
N ILE A 187 -0.14 -7.88 -13.36
CA ILE A 187 1.04 -7.16 -12.86
C ILE A 187 0.66 -6.29 -11.67
N VAL A 188 -0.43 -5.53 -11.78
CA VAL A 188 -0.94 -4.66 -10.70
C VAL A 188 -1.21 -5.50 -9.45
N GLU A 189 -1.89 -6.63 -9.60
CA GLU A 189 -2.16 -7.57 -8.49
C GLU A 189 -0.87 -8.07 -7.84
N LEU A 190 0.12 -8.51 -8.64
CA LEU A 190 1.40 -8.99 -8.13
C LEU A 190 2.17 -7.90 -7.37
N ILE A 191 2.13 -6.64 -7.84
CA ILE A 191 2.71 -5.50 -7.12
C ILE A 191 2.04 -5.33 -5.76
N TRP A 192 0.71 -5.46 -5.69
CA TRP A 192 -0.05 -5.34 -4.43
C TRP A 192 0.17 -6.53 -3.48
N VAL A 193 0.38 -7.74 -3.99
CA VAL A 193 0.83 -8.88 -3.17
C VAL A 193 2.20 -8.59 -2.57
N MET A 194 3.13 -8.08 -3.39
CA MET A 194 4.49 -7.78 -2.93
C MET A 194 4.52 -6.70 -1.85
N ILE A 195 3.76 -5.61 -2.02
CA ILE A 195 3.75 -4.51 -1.06
C ILE A 195 3.06 -4.89 0.25
N ARG A 196 2.17 -5.88 0.29
CA ARG A 196 1.55 -6.35 1.55
C ARG A 196 2.57 -7.08 2.42
N GLU A 197 3.38 -7.93 1.82
CA GLU A 197 4.35 -8.76 2.55
C GLU A 197 5.69 -8.07 2.82
N THR A 198 6.07 -7.10 1.98
CA THR A 198 7.34 -6.39 2.14
C THR A 198 7.16 -4.88 2.20
N SER A 199 8.02 -4.23 2.97
CA SER A 199 8.11 -2.77 2.92
C SER A 199 8.57 -2.33 1.53
N THR A 200 8.05 -1.19 1.07
CA THR A 200 8.48 -0.52 -0.17
C THR A 200 9.98 -0.19 -0.20
N GLN A 201 10.66 -0.20 0.96
CA GLN A 201 12.10 0.01 1.06
C GLN A 201 12.94 -1.26 0.83
N ASN A 202 12.32 -2.44 0.72
CA ASN A 202 13.05 -3.72 0.62
C ASN A 202 13.41 -4.09 -0.82
N HIS A 203 12.69 -3.55 -1.82
CA HIS A 203 12.97 -3.76 -3.24
C HIS A 203 12.85 -2.46 -4.03
N ARG A 204 13.79 -2.22 -4.94
CA ARG A 204 13.76 -1.05 -5.83
C ARG A 204 12.50 -1.13 -6.72
N PRO A 205 11.73 -0.04 -6.88
CA PRO A 205 10.62 0.01 -7.82
C PRO A 205 10.85 -0.64 -9.20
N SER A 206 12.01 -0.40 -9.81
CA SER A 206 12.44 -0.97 -11.10
C SER A 206 12.62 -2.48 -11.03
N VAL A 207 13.18 -2.98 -9.92
CA VAL A 207 13.37 -4.41 -9.67
C VAL A 207 12.02 -5.11 -9.50
N VAL A 208 11.11 -4.50 -8.74
CA VAL A 208 9.73 -4.98 -8.56
C VAL A 208 9.03 -5.04 -9.91
N ALA A 209 9.07 -3.95 -10.69
CA ALA A 209 8.44 -3.85 -12.00
C ALA A 209 8.93 -4.94 -12.97
N ALA A 210 10.24 -5.13 -13.05
CA ALA A 210 10.84 -6.13 -13.91
C ALA A 210 10.46 -7.57 -13.49
N ALA A 211 10.50 -7.86 -12.18
CA ALA A 211 10.11 -9.17 -11.65
C ALA A 211 8.63 -9.49 -11.94
N THR A 212 7.72 -8.54 -11.70
CA THR A 212 6.29 -8.71 -11.97
C THR A 212 5.99 -8.85 -13.45
N ALA A 213 6.65 -8.06 -14.30
CA ALA A 213 6.46 -8.14 -15.75
C ALA A 213 6.92 -9.50 -16.29
N ILE A 214 8.07 -10.02 -15.82
CA ILE A 214 8.52 -11.37 -16.18
C ILE A 214 7.53 -12.43 -15.68
N LEU A 215 7.05 -12.33 -14.44
CA LEU A 215 6.14 -13.32 -13.88
C LEU A 215 4.76 -13.33 -14.54
N ALA A 216 4.29 -12.17 -15.01
CA ALA A 216 3.02 -12.07 -15.72
C ALA A 216 3.14 -12.52 -17.19
N THR A 217 4.25 -12.17 -17.87
CA THR A 217 4.44 -12.49 -19.29
C THR A 217 4.85 -13.94 -19.55
N MET A 218 5.45 -14.60 -18.58
CA MET A 218 5.94 -15.98 -18.72
C MET A 218 4.99 -16.94 -18.01
N ASP A 219 4.36 -17.82 -18.79
CA ASP A 219 3.38 -18.78 -18.25
C ASP A 219 4.05 -19.93 -17.46
N ASP A 220 5.34 -20.20 -17.70
CA ASP A 220 6.13 -21.22 -17.01
C ASP A 220 7.09 -20.65 -15.95
N ARG A 221 7.31 -21.41 -14.87
CA ARG A 221 8.33 -21.09 -13.86
C ARG A 221 9.72 -21.13 -14.51
N LEU A 222 10.34 -19.97 -14.66
CA LEU A 222 11.65 -19.88 -15.28
C LEU A 222 12.73 -20.42 -14.34
N THR A 223 13.66 -21.21 -14.90
CA THR A 223 14.90 -21.54 -14.20
C THR A 223 15.77 -20.29 -14.03
N ARG A 224 16.63 -20.26 -13.01
CA ARG A 224 17.59 -19.16 -12.79
C ARG A 224 18.38 -18.80 -14.06
N LYS A 225 18.81 -19.80 -14.84
CA LYS A 225 19.56 -19.59 -16.08
C LYS A 225 18.71 -18.93 -17.16
N ALA A 226 17.45 -19.36 -17.33
CA ALA A 226 16.53 -18.74 -18.28
C ALA A 226 16.23 -17.29 -17.90
N LEU A 227 16.04 -17.02 -16.61
CA LEU A 227 15.82 -15.66 -16.08
C LEU A 227 17.02 -14.75 -16.33
N GLN A 228 18.24 -15.22 -16.09
CA GLN A 228 19.48 -14.48 -16.40
C GLN A 228 19.61 -14.16 -17.88
N LEU A 229 19.29 -15.11 -18.77
CA LEU A 229 19.35 -14.89 -20.22
C LEU A 229 18.33 -13.85 -20.67
N LYS A 230 17.07 -13.95 -20.21
CA LYS A 230 16.04 -12.97 -20.51
C LYS A 230 16.39 -11.58 -19.99
N MET A 231 16.90 -11.52 -18.76
CA MET A 231 17.38 -10.27 -18.18
C MET A 231 18.51 -9.65 -19.01
N LYS A 232 19.49 -10.45 -19.46
CA LYS A 232 20.55 -9.97 -20.35
C LYS A 232 20.03 -9.44 -21.68
N SER A 233 18.92 -9.97 -22.20
CA SER A 233 18.28 -9.44 -23.40
C SER A 233 17.58 -8.09 -23.18
N ILE A 234 17.19 -7.78 -21.93
CA ILE A 234 16.50 -6.55 -21.53
C ILE A 234 17.49 -5.53 -20.91
N SER A 235 18.67 -5.98 -20.44
CA SER A 235 19.62 -5.22 -19.62
C SER A 235 20.47 -4.21 -20.39
N GLN A 236 19.88 -3.48 -21.33
CA GLN A 236 20.48 -2.21 -21.77
C GLN A 236 20.45 -1.17 -20.62
N CYS A 237 19.58 -1.38 -19.63
CA CYS A 237 19.52 -0.62 -18.37
C CYS A 237 20.81 -0.77 -17.55
N ARG A 238 21.65 0.26 -17.53
CA ARG A 238 22.98 0.23 -16.87
C ARG A 238 22.93 0.10 -15.35
N TYR A 239 21.79 0.41 -14.74
CA TYR A 239 21.64 0.52 -13.28
C TYR A 239 20.75 -0.57 -12.66
N LEU A 240 20.27 -1.54 -13.44
CA LEU A 240 19.41 -2.62 -12.97
C LEU A 240 20.22 -3.89 -12.74
N GLU A 241 20.36 -4.30 -11.48
CA GLU A 241 21.12 -5.48 -11.09
C GLU A 241 20.31 -6.77 -11.33
N VAL A 242 20.83 -7.65 -12.19
CA VAL A 242 20.15 -8.91 -12.56
C VAL A 242 19.87 -9.79 -11.35
N GLU A 243 20.80 -9.86 -10.39
CA GLU A 243 20.63 -10.68 -9.19
C GLU A 243 19.53 -10.15 -8.25
N GLU A 244 19.32 -8.83 -8.19
CA GLU A 244 18.22 -8.24 -7.42
C GLU A 244 16.87 -8.64 -8.01
N VAL A 245 16.76 -8.66 -9.34
CA VAL A 245 15.53 -9.08 -10.00
C VAL A 245 15.28 -10.58 -9.84
N ILE A 246 16.31 -11.41 -9.94
CA ILE A 246 16.19 -12.85 -9.66
C ILE A 246 15.69 -13.09 -8.23
N SER A 247 16.27 -12.39 -7.26
CA SER A 247 15.84 -12.50 -5.86
C SER A 247 14.38 -12.08 -5.68
N CYS A 248 13.98 -10.95 -6.27
CA CYS A 248 12.62 -10.43 -6.18
C CYS A 248 11.60 -11.35 -6.88
N TYR A 249 11.95 -11.88 -8.06
CA TYR A 249 11.13 -12.84 -8.80
C TYR A 249 10.88 -14.13 -8.01
N ASN A 250 11.91 -14.69 -7.37
CA ASN A 250 11.74 -15.90 -6.55
C ASN A 250 10.84 -15.64 -5.34
N LEU A 251 11.03 -14.50 -4.65
CA LEU A 251 10.17 -14.10 -3.54
C LEU A 251 8.70 -13.94 -3.99
N MET A 252 8.45 -13.25 -5.10
CA MET A 252 7.09 -13.09 -5.65
C MET A 252 6.46 -14.43 -6.01
N GLN A 253 7.24 -15.38 -6.56
CA GLN A 253 6.74 -16.71 -6.83
C GLN A 253 6.34 -17.48 -5.55
N GLU A 254 7.11 -17.34 -4.48
CA GLU A 254 6.78 -17.93 -3.18
C GLU A 254 5.47 -17.33 -2.63
N LEU A 255 5.34 -16.01 -2.67
CA LEU A 255 4.12 -15.32 -2.22
C LEU A 255 2.88 -15.69 -3.05
N ARG A 256 3.04 -15.82 -4.38
CA ARG A 256 1.95 -16.26 -5.27
C ARG A 256 1.49 -17.67 -4.93
N LEU A 257 2.41 -18.59 -4.63
CA LEU A 257 2.06 -19.96 -4.26
C LEU A 257 1.35 -20.03 -2.91
N GLU A 258 1.76 -19.21 -1.94
CA GLU A 258 1.13 -19.18 -0.62
C GLU A 258 -0.30 -18.66 -0.70
N LYS A 259 -0.54 -17.59 -1.47
CA LYS A 259 -1.90 -17.08 -1.75
C LYS A 259 -2.81 -18.17 -2.36
N CYS A 260 -2.32 -18.91 -3.35
CA CYS A 260 -3.11 -20.01 -3.95
C CYS A 260 -3.42 -21.14 -2.95
N ARG A 261 -2.58 -21.35 -1.93
CA ARG A 261 -2.85 -22.33 -0.86
C ARG A 261 -3.91 -21.83 0.10
N GLU A 262 -3.82 -20.58 0.53
CA GLU A 262 -4.81 -19.94 1.39
C GLU A 262 -6.21 -19.97 0.74
N GLU A 263 -6.31 -19.62 -0.54
CA GLU A 263 -7.55 -19.70 -1.31
C GLU A 263 -8.08 -21.13 -1.42
N ALA A 264 -7.19 -22.10 -1.66
CA ALA A 264 -7.57 -23.52 -1.74
C ALA A 264 -8.01 -24.11 -0.40
N ASP A 265 -7.50 -23.59 0.72
CA ASP A 265 -7.86 -24.06 2.06
C ASP A 265 -9.15 -23.42 2.56
N CYS A 266 -9.45 -22.17 2.19
CA CYS A 266 -10.76 -21.56 2.38
C CYS A 266 -11.89 -22.32 1.64
N LEU A 267 -11.59 -22.89 0.47
CA LEU A 267 -12.54 -23.73 -0.28
C LEU A 267 -12.74 -25.13 0.31
N LYS A 268 -11.89 -25.56 1.26
CA LYS A 268 -11.97 -26.88 1.90
C LYS A 268 -12.64 -26.86 3.28
N SER A 269 -13.00 -25.70 3.82
CA SER A 269 -13.79 -25.64 5.06
C SER A 269 -15.21 -26.16 4.81
N PRO A 270 -15.69 -27.19 5.52
CA PRO A 270 -17.01 -27.75 5.26
C PRO A 270 -18.11 -26.78 5.74
N ASP A 271 -19.02 -26.44 4.83
CA ASP A 271 -20.34 -25.87 5.12
C ASP A 271 -21.04 -26.70 6.20
N LEU A 272 -21.31 -26.09 7.35
CA LEU A 272 -22.26 -26.63 8.32
C LEU A 272 -23.64 -26.00 8.09
N SER A 273 -24.51 -26.71 7.36
CA SER A 273 -25.93 -26.89 7.72
C SER A 273 -26.63 -27.77 6.67
N PRO A 274 -27.88 -28.24 6.89
CA PRO A 274 -28.63 -28.46 8.14
C PRO A 274 -29.08 -29.94 8.26
N THR A 275 -29.63 -30.34 9.42
CA THR A 275 -30.89 -31.13 9.55
C THR A 275 -30.93 -32.04 10.78
N GLN A 276 -32.10 -31.99 11.43
CA GLN A 276 -32.75 -32.98 12.31
C GLN A 276 -32.61 -32.87 13.84
N MET A 277 -33.56 -32.10 14.40
CA MET A 277 -34.72 -32.65 15.12
C MET A 277 -34.41 -33.67 16.24
N LYS A 278 -34.49 -33.19 17.49
CA LYS A 278 -35.12 -33.96 18.58
C LYS A 278 -35.73 -33.03 19.61
N SER A 279 -37.02 -33.27 19.84
CA SER A 279 -37.90 -32.72 20.86
C SER A 279 -37.43 -33.02 22.28
N MET A 280 -37.63 -32.08 23.21
CA MET A 280 -38.06 -32.41 24.57
C MET A 280 -38.71 -31.17 25.20
N ASP A 281 -40.01 -31.28 25.49
CA ASP A 281 -40.79 -30.31 26.26
C ASP A 281 -40.27 -30.17 27.70
N CYS A 282 -40.38 -28.98 28.28
CA CYS A 282 -41.41 -28.71 29.31
C CYS A 282 -41.25 -27.34 29.99
N SER A 283 -42.40 -26.68 30.11
CA SER A 283 -42.85 -25.79 31.19
C SER A 283 -42.38 -24.33 31.17
N GLU A 284 -43.22 -23.52 30.54
CA GLU A 284 -43.46 -22.12 30.87
C GLU A 284 -44.02 -21.99 32.29
N ASN A 285 -43.47 -21.03 33.05
CA ASN A 285 -44.19 -20.32 34.09
C ASN A 285 -43.86 -18.82 33.98
N SER A 286 -44.90 -18.03 34.19
CA SER A 286 -45.10 -16.64 33.78
C SER A 286 -44.36 -15.55 34.57
N SER A 287 -44.14 -14.42 33.88
CA SER A 287 -44.10 -13.01 34.35
C SER A 287 -42.92 -12.62 35.27
N VAL A 288 -42.25 -11.47 35.16
CA VAL A 288 -42.75 -10.08 35.28
C VAL A 288 -41.68 -9.09 34.70
N THR A 289 -42.16 -7.92 34.30
CA THR A 289 -41.53 -6.71 33.75
C THR A 289 -40.24 -6.18 34.40
N SER A 290 -39.36 -5.50 33.63
CA SER A 290 -39.04 -4.06 33.82
C SER A 290 -37.88 -3.49 32.96
N SER A 291 -38.20 -2.33 32.38
CA SER A 291 -37.40 -1.10 32.15
C SER A 291 -36.12 -1.04 31.29
N LEU A 292 -36.25 -0.20 30.26
CA LEU A 292 -35.22 0.59 29.57
C LEU A 292 -34.23 1.32 30.51
N ALA A 293 -32.95 1.35 30.09
CA ALA A 293 -32.18 2.57 29.75
C ALA A 293 -30.68 2.39 30.03
N SER A 294 -29.82 2.70 29.06
CA SER A 294 -28.46 3.17 29.35
C SER A 294 -27.99 4.17 28.29
N LYS A 295 -27.53 5.32 28.80
CA LYS A 295 -27.31 6.59 28.13
C LYS A 295 -25.97 6.63 27.37
N ARG A 296 -25.99 7.22 26.17
CA ARG A 296 -24.79 7.74 25.48
C ARG A 296 -24.09 8.78 26.37
N LYS A 297 -22.79 8.60 26.61
CA LYS A 297 -21.94 9.54 27.35
C LYS A 297 -21.22 10.45 26.34
N ARG A 298 -21.67 11.70 26.26
CA ARG A 298 -21.01 12.82 25.57
C ARG A 298 -20.07 13.48 26.58
N LEU A 299 -18.77 13.59 26.29
CA LEU A 299 -17.82 14.30 27.15
C LEU A 299 -17.55 15.70 26.59
N ASN A 300 -18.01 16.71 27.34
CA ASN A 300 -17.60 18.11 27.19
C ASN A 300 -16.29 18.31 27.98
N PHE A 301 -15.30 18.96 27.36
CA PHE A 301 -14.15 19.50 28.07
C PHE A 301 -14.43 20.96 28.45
N SER A 302 -14.38 21.26 29.75
CA SER A 302 -14.32 22.62 30.29
C SER A 302 -12.87 22.99 30.60
N ASN A 303 -12.55 24.25 30.29
CA ASN A 303 -11.30 24.97 30.55
C ASN A 303 -10.66 24.70 31.92
N LEU A 304 -9.34 24.61 31.92
CA LEU A 304 -8.50 24.98 33.06
C LEU A 304 -7.33 25.84 32.53
N ASP A 305 -7.38 27.12 32.89
CA ASP A 305 -6.33 28.10 32.68
C ASP A 305 -5.16 27.93 33.66
N GLU A 306 -3.99 28.32 33.14
CA GLU A 306 -2.87 29.03 33.76
C GLU A 306 -2.31 28.58 35.12
N LYS A 307 -1.05 28.12 35.08
CA LYS A 307 0.12 28.87 35.62
C LYS A 307 1.42 28.11 35.34
N CYS A 308 2.38 28.73 34.65
CA CYS A 308 3.80 28.51 34.94
C CYS A 308 4.65 29.69 34.47
N GLY A 309 5.54 30.12 35.37
CA GLY A 309 6.27 31.39 35.35
C GLY A 309 7.40 31.51 34.33
N VAL A 310 7.73 32.77 34.10
CA VAL A 310 8.83 33.29 33.27
C VAL A 310 10.16 33.14 33.99
N ALA A 311 11.20 32.65 33.29
CA ALA A 311 12.60 32.80 33.69
C ALA A 311 13.39 33.41 32.51
N GLU A 312 13.95 34.59 32.74
CA GLU A 312 14.79 35.36 31.82
C GLU A 312 16.16 34.72 31.60
N ALA A 313 16.66 34.74 30.36
CA ALA A 313 18.04 34.42 30.02
C ALA A 313 18.76 35.66 29.45
N LYS A 314 19.79 36.12 30.16
CA LYS A 314 20.72 37.19 29.75
C LYS A 314 21.66 36.70 28.64
N ARG A 315 21.87 37.52 27.60
CA ARG A 315 22.94 37.36 26.59
C ARG A 315 24.25 38.00 27.08
N PRO A 316 25.43 37.46 26.73
CA PRO A 316 26.69 38.19 26.80
C PRO A 316 27.03 38.89 25.47
N ARG A 317 27.81 39.96 25.59
CA ARG A 317 28.44 40.72 24.50
C ARG A 317 29.68 40.01 23.98
#